data_AF-A0ABC8K2Z4-F1
#
_entry.id   AF-A0ABC8K2Z4-F1
#
_cell.length_a   1.000
_cell.length_b   1.000
_cell.length_c   1.000
_cell.angle_alpha   90.00
_cell.angle_beta   90.00
_cell.angle_gamma   90.00
#
_symmetry.space_group_name_H-M   'P 1'
#
loop_
_entity.id
_entity.type
_entity.pdbx_description
1 polymer ?
#
loop_
_entity_poly.entity_id
_entity_poly.type
_entity_poly.pdbx_seq_one_letter_code
_entity_poly.pdbx_strand_id
1 'polypeptide(L)'
;MSYKDESARVNRWICTAMEKGLLELHLYAPNLGTCVNITRSLLIRSNTLVKLTISGHFDIRVSNHMFFPALRSLSLMVLLDFSRYPQIIQACPVLEELTIRDGDFPDMLPICGGIVVEHASLKRLVIVTPLPDGIDYNLLSEYFEYARQTVRFRVPSLVCLDYSSFVFKNYEVDDLDSLVEARLSLKLWWSVSHFDFDDDYYYDDYGSFYHGYRRPPIFGDVTCLVVAIRNITTLHLSPDSLEVSPSVLY
;
A
#
# COMPACT_ATOMS: atom_id res chain seq x y z
N MET A 1 24.41 22.18 4.98
CA MET A 1 24.42 21.76 3.56
C MET A 1 22.98 21.83 3.07
N SER A 2 22.69 22.37 1.88
CA SER A 2 21.30 22.47 1.39
C SER A 2 20.84 21.10 0.87
N TYR A 3 19.61 20.66 1.19
CA TYR A 3 19.02 19.37 0.75
C TYR A 3 19.13 19.11 -0.77
N LYS A 4 19.17 20.17 -1.58
CA LYS A 4 19.36 20.06 -3.04
C LYS A 4 20.71 19.47 -3.43
N ASP A 5 21.76 19.75 -2.66
CA ASP A 5 23.13 19.31 -2.93
C ASP A 5 23.30 17.81 -2.62
N GLU A 6 22.66 17.31 -1.57
CA GLU A 6 22.66 15.89 -1.22
C GLU A 6 21.88 15.06 -2.25
N SER A 7 20.70 15.52 -2.67
CA SER A 7 19.94 14.86 -3.75
C SER A 7 20.75 14.75 -5.04
N ALA A 8 21.46 15.81 -5.44
CA ALA A 8 22.31 15.80 -6.63
C ALA A 8 23.47 14.80 -6.52
N ARG A 9 24.09 14.69 -5.34
CA ARG A 9 25.17 13.73 -5.07
C ARG A 9 24.68 12.29 -5.13
N VAL A 10 23.56 11.98 -4.47
CA VAL A 10 22.96 10.63 -4.50
C VAL A 10 22.56 10.25 -5.92
N ASN A 11 21.91 11.16 -6.65
CA ASN A 11 21.59 10.94 -8.06
C ASN A 11 22.85 10.69 -8.91
N ARG A 12 23.96 11.40 -8.67
CA ARG A 12 25.21 11.13 -9.40
C ARG A 12 25.76 9.74 -9.10
N TRP A 13 25.73 9.29 -7.84
CA TRP A 13 26.18 7.96 -7.46
C TRP A 13 25.33 6.85 -8.06
N ILE A 14 24.00 7.00 -8.01
CA ILE A 14 23.09 6.03 -8.61
C ILE A 14 23.31 5.98 -10.13
N CYS A 15 23.40 7.13 -10.82
CA CYS A 15 23.71 7.17 -12.26
C CYS A 15 24.98 6.41 -12.58
N THR A 16 26.06 6.68 -11.84
CA THR A 16 27.37 6.05 -12.05
C THR A 16 27.30 4.53 -11.85
N ALA A 17 26.57 4.06 -10.84
CA ALA A 17 26.37 2.63 -10.61
C ALA A 17 25.56 1.98 -11.74
N MET A 18 24.48 2.62 -12.19
CA MET A 18 23.67 2.13 -13.32
C MET A 18 24.49 2.01 -14.61
N GLU A 19 25.38 2.97 -14.89
CA GLU A 19 26.29 2.92 -16.05
C GLU A 19 27.24 1.72 -16.03
N LYS A 20 27.47 1.11 -14.86
CA LYS A 20 28.28 -0.09 -14.69
C LYS A 20 27.49 -1.39 -14.80
N GLY A 21 26.20 -1.33 -15.14
CA GLY A 21 25.35 -2.51 -15.30
C GLY A 21 24.81 -3.06 -13.98
N LEU A 22 24.47 -2.17 -13.03
CA LEU A 22 23.93 -2.54 -11.73
C LEU A 22 22.62 -3.35 -11.88
N LEU A 23 22.59 -4.55 -11.30
CA LEU A 23 21.42 -5.42 -11.32
C LEU A 23 20.44 -5.14 -10.17
N GLU A 24 20.96 -4.75 -9.01
CA GLU A 24 20.16 -4.53 -7.81
C GLU A 24 20.52 -3.19 -7.15
N LEU A 25 19.50 -2.42 -6.79
CA LEU A 25 19.65 -1.15 -6.09
C LEU A 25 18.78 -1.13 -4.84
N HIS A 26 19.40 -0.84 -3.71
CA HIS A 26 18.71 -0.58 -2.46
C HIS A 26 18.95 0.87 -2.03
N LEU A 27 17.85 1.60 -1.87
CA LEU A 27 17.83 2.99 -1.43
C LEU A 27 17.21 3.06 -0.05
N TYR A 28 17.93 3.63 0.91
CA TYR A 28 17.52 3.75 2.30
C TYR A 28 17.69 5.19 2.81
N ALA A 29 16.60 5.82 3.26
CA ALA A 29 16.56 7.20 3.73
C ALA A 29 15.87 7.30 5.09
N PRO A 30 16.62 7.21 6.21
CA PRO A 30 16.04 7.06 7.54
C PRO A 30 15.55 8.34 8.21
N ASN A 31 15.89 9.52 7.66
CA ASN A 31 15.67 10.78 8.36
C ASN A 31 14.59 11.62 7.67
N LEU A 32 13.64 12.14 8.45
CA LEU A 32 12.66 13.13 8.00
C LEU A 32 13.38 14.33 7.33
N GLY A 33 12.90 14.74 6.15
CA GLY A 33 13.48 15.85 5.40
C GLY A 33 14.65 15.48 4.47
N THR A 34 15.21 14.27 4.56
CA THR A 34 16.26 13.79 3.62
C THR A 34 15.71 13.34 2.26
N CYS A 35 14.57 13.87 1.83
CA CYS A 35 13.88 13.49 0.60
C CYS A 35 14.80 13.59 -0.61
N VAL A 36 15.37 12.44 -1.01
CA VAL A 36 16.16 12.35 -2.22
C VAL A 36 15.20 12.30 -3.39
N ASN A 37 15.19 13.36 -4.18
CA ASN A 37 14.45 13.37 -5.44
C ASN A 37 15.19 12.53 -6.47
N ILE A 38 14.67 11.34 -6.79
CA ILE A 38 15.19 10.53 -7.89
C ILE A 38 14.77 11.21 -9.21
N THR A 39 15.74 11.79 -9.93
CA THR A 39 15.49 12.57 -11.15
C THR A 39 15.45 11.73 -12.43
N ARG A 40 14.75 12.23 -13.45
CA ARG A 40 14.53 11.63 -14.79
C ARG A 40 15.76 10.97 -15.44
N SER A 41 16.96 11.53 -15.27
CA SER A 41 18.18 11.04 -15.94
C SER A 41 18.64 9.66 -15.47
N LEU A 42 18.22 9.25 -14.27
CA LEU A 42 18.60 7.97 -13.65
C LEU A 42 17.92 6.76 -14.27
N LEU A 43 16.71 6.97 -14.76
CA LEU A 43 15.75 5.88 -14.96
C LEU A 43 15.69 5.45 -16.43
N ILE A 44 15.89 6.39 -17.36
CA ILE A 44 15.88 6.14 -18.81
C ILE A 44 17.02 5.20 -19.26
N ARG A 45 18.12 5.10 -18.48
CA ARG A 45 19.32 4.34 -18.87
C ARG A 45 19.43 2.94 -18.29
N SER A 46 18.57 2.55 -17.35
CA SER A 46 18.76 1.27 -16.67
C SER A 46 18.06 0.13 -17.39
N ASN A 47 18.77 -0.46 -18.36
CA ASN A 47 18.36 -1.70 -19.02
C ASN A 47 18.84 -2.97 -18.30
N THR A 48 19.50 -2.81 -17.15
CA THR A 48 20.12 -3.91 -16.39
C THR A 48 19.54 -4.08 -14.99
N LEU A 49 18.93 -3.05 -14.41
CA LEU A 49 18.35 -3.14 -13.07
C LEU A 49 17.15 -4.07 -13.06
N VAL A 50 17.30 -5.19 -12.35
CA VAL A 50 16.28 -6.23 -12.17
C VAL A 50 15.55 -6.05 -10.85
N LYS A 51 16.21 -5.52 -9.82
CA LYS A 51 15.65 -5.36 -8.47
C LYS A 51 15.85 -3.97 -7.91
N LEU A 52 14.78 -3.38 -7.39
CA LEU A 52 14.78 -2.06 -6.76
C LEU A 52 14.05 -2.14 -5.43
N THR A 53 14.76 -1.80 -4.36
CA THR A 53 14.19 -1.65 -3.03
C THR A 53 14.36 -0.21 -2.59
N ILE A 54 13.28 0.43 -2.14
CA ILE A 54 13.28 1.80 -1.64
C ILE A 54 12.60 1.79 -0.28
N SER A 55 13.30 2.32 0.72
CA SER A 55 12.84 2.33 2.11
C SER A 55 13.11 3.67 2.78
N GLY A 56 12.13 4.18 3.52
CA GLY A 56 12.23 5.45 4.24
C GLY A 56 11.73 6.66 3.46
N HIS A 57 12.20 7.86 3.82
CA HIS A 57 11.62 9.13 3.38
C HIS A 57 12.10 9.54 1.97
N PHE A 58 11.73 8.76 0.94
CA PHE A 58 12.02 9.09 -0.47
C PHE A 58 10.83 9.77 -1.15
N ASP A 59 11.10 10.88 -1.84
CA ASP A 59 10.14 11.51 -2.77
C ASP A 59 10.43 11.02 -4.20
N ILE A 60 9.68 10.01 -4.65
CA ILE A 60 9.76 9.52 -6.03
C ILE A 60 8.82 10.37 -6.89
N ARG A 61 9.40 11.22 -7.74
CA ARG A 61 8.64 12.01 -8.69
C ARG A 61 8.54 11.27 -10.01
N VAL A 62 7.40 10.59 -10.20
CA VAL A 62 7.10 9.96 -11.48
C VAL A 62 6.84 11.01 -12.54
N SER A 63 7.50 10.85 -13.67
CA SER A 63 7.19 11.61 -14.87
C SER A 63 6.86 10.65 -16.00
N ASN A 64 6.12 11.10 -16.99
CA ASN A 64 5.64 10.30 -18.15
C ASN A 64 6.75 9.62 -18.98
N HIS A 65 8.02 9.76 -18.59
CA HIS A 65 9.20 9.15 -19.22
C HIS A 65 9.96 8.23 -18.26
N MET A 66 9.40 7.87 -17.10
CA MET A 66 9.99 6.87 -16.22
C MET A 66 9.78 5.49 -16.80
N PHE A 67 10.87 4.74 -16.95
CA PHE A 67 10.82 3.42 -17.52
C PHE A 67 11.93 2.55 -16.94
N PHE A 68 11.56 1.42 -16.35
CA PHE A 68 12.46 0.40 -15.83
C PHE A 68 12.28 -0.88 -16.65
N PRO A 69 12.85 -0.93 -17.87
CA PRO A 69 12.54 -1.98 -18.86
C PRO A 69 12.89 -3.40 -18.42
N ALA A 70 13.84 -3.56 -17.50
CA ALA A 70 14.33 -4.87 -17.04
C ALA A 70 13.90 -5.20 -15.59
N LEU A 71 13.16 -4.31 -14.92
CA LEU A 71 12.86 -4.46 -13.51
C LEU A 71 11.78 -5.50 -13.28
N ARG A 72 12.16 -6.57 -12.58
CA ARG A 72 11.31 -7.70 -12.25
C ARG A 72 10.81 -7.66 -10.81
N SER A 73 11.56 -7.04 -9.90
CA SER A 73 11.23 -7.02 -8.47
C SER A 73 11.31 -5.61 -7.93
N LEU A 74 10.19 -5.13 -7.37
CA LEU A 74 10.06 -3.79 -6.78
C LEU A 74 9.56 -3.91 -5.34
N SER A 75 10.31 -3.33 -4.40
CA SER A 75 9.94 -3.25 -2.99
C SER A 75 9.88 -1.79 -2.54
N LEU A 76 8.72 -1.37 -2.04
CA LEU A 76 8.42 -0.02 -1.59
C LEU A 76 8.05 -0.06 -0.10
N MET A 77 8.89 0.55 0.73
CA MET A 77 8.70 0.74 2.17
C MET A 77 8.77 2.24 2.49
N VAL A 78 7.92 3.02 1.82
CA VAL A 78 8.07 4.47 1.67
C VAL A 78 6.76 5.20 1.88
N LEU A 79 6.85 6.43 2.39
CA LEU A 79 5.72 7.35 2.48
C LEU A 79 5.50 8.03 1.12
N LEU A 80 4.79 7.34 0.22
CA LEU A 80 4.33 7.92 -1.04
C LEU A 80 2.84 8.20 -0.96
N ASP A 81 2.42 9.29 -1.60
CA ASP A 81 1.02 9.48 -1.94
C ASP A 81 0.53 8.27 -2.74
N PHE A 82 -0.57 7.66 -2.28
CA PHE A 82 -1.23 6.51 -2.91
C PHE A 82 -1.44 6.71 -4.42
N SER A 83 -1.68 7.96 -4.84
CA SER A 83 -1.86 8.33 -6.23
C SER A 83 -0.63 8.03 -7.12
N ARG A 84 0.55 7.83 -6.52
CA ARG A 84 1.82 7.62 -7.25
C ARG A 84 2.17 6.16 -7.46
N TYR A 85 1.69 5.23 -6.63
CA TYR A 85 1.98 3.80 -6.80
C TYR A 85 1.61 3.30 -8.20
N PRO A 86 0.41 3.59 -8.75
CA PRO A 86 0.07 3.14 -10.10
C PRO A 86 1.06 3.64 -11.16
N GLN A 87 1.56 4.87 -11.03
CA GLN A 87 2.50 5.46 -11.98
C GLN A 87 3.88 4.78 -11.91
N ILE A 88 4.35 4.41 -10.71
CA ILE A 88 5.60 3.67 -10.53
C ILE A 88 5.47 2.25 -11.08
N ILE A 89 4.36 1.57 -10.78
CA ILE A 89 4.10 0.19 -11.21
C ILE A 89 4.03 0.14 -12.75
N GLN A 90 3.31 1.07 -13.38
CA GLN A 90 3.22 1.16 -14.84
C GLN A 90 4.55 1.51 -15.53
N ALA A 91 5.50 2.11 -14.82
CA ALA A 91 6.84 2.35 -15.35
C ALA A 91 7.70 1.07 -15.46
N CYS A 92 7.22 -0.08 -14.97
CA CYS A 92 7.99 -1.32 -14.86
C CYS A 92 7.35 -2.45 -15.70
N PRO A 93 7.50 -2.45 -17.04
CA PRO A 93 6.71 -3.30 -17.95
C PRO A 93 6.89 -4.82 -17.77
N VAL A 94 7.99 -5.26 -17.15
CA VAL A 94 8.31 -6.68 -16.93
C VAL A 94 8.27 -7.07 -15.45
N LEU A 95 7.58 -6.27 -14.62
CA LEU A 95 7.49 -6.50 -13.18
C LEU A 95 6.80 -7.84 -12.89
N GLU A 96 7.49 -8.71 -12.15
CA GLU A 96 7.03 -10.03 -11.71
C GLU A 96 6.68 -10.04 -10.21
N GLU A 97 7.35 -9.21 -9.41
CA GLU A 97 7.19 -9.14 -7.96
C GLU A 97 7.02 -7.70 -7.48
N LEU A 98 5.98 -7.46 -6.68
CA LEU A 98 5.70 -6.18 -6.05
C LEU A 98 5.50 -6.39 -4.55
N THR A 99 6.27 -5.65 -3.74
CA THR A 99 6.11 -5.57 -2.30
C THR A 99 5.86 -4.14 -1.88
N ILE A 100 4.76 -3.90 -1.17
CA ILE A 100 4.40 -2.61 -0.59
C ILE A 100 4.19 -2.84 0.91
N ARG A 101 4.96 -2.14 1.72
CA ARG A 101 4.87 -2.22 3.18
C ARG A 101 5.01 -0.83 3.76
N ASP A 102 4.56 -0.66 4.99
CA ASP A 102 4.90 0.55 5.74
C ASP A 102 6.40 0.70 5.91
N GLY A 103 6.83 1.95 6.03
CA GLY A 103 8.19 2.23 6.46
C GLY A 103 8.39 1.81 7.91
N ASP A 104 9.60 1.36 8.24
CA ASP A 104 9.97 0.94 9.60
C ASP A 104 10.15 2.13 10.59
N PHE A 105 9.62 3.31 10.26
CA PHE A 105 9.92 4.56 10.94
C PHE A 105 8.72 5.05 11.77
N PRO A 106 8.89 5.29 13.09
CA PRO A 106 7.77 5.65 14.00
C PRO A 106 7.05 6.95 13.63
N ASP A 107 7.73 7.85 12.92
CA ASP A 107 7.22 9.13 12.46
C ASP A 107 6.52 9.04 11.09
N MET A 108 6.56 7.88 10.43
CA MET A 108 5.73 7.63 9.26
C MET A 108 4.31 7.29 9.67
N LEU A 109 3.36 8.04 9.12
CA LEU A 109 1.96 7.66 9.21
C LEU A 109 1.76 6.32 8.50
N PRO A 110 0.94 5.43 9.06
CA PRO A 110 0.74 4.14 8.46
C PRO A 110 0.12 4.25 7.07
N ILE A 111 0.44 3.31 6.18
CA ILE A 111 -0.16 3.23 4.84
C ILE A 111 -1.60 2.80 5.03
N CYS A 112 -2.49 3.77 5.19
CA CYS A 112 -3.91 3.55 5.36
C CYS A 112 -4.64 4.14 4.16
N GLY A 113 -4.69 3.43 3.03
CA GLY A 113 -5.34 3.93 1.81
C GLY A 113 -5.62 2.82 0.82
N GLY A 114 -6.71 2.97 0.06
CA GLY A 114 -7.08 2.05 -1.00
C GLY A 114 -6.00 2.04 -2.08
N ILE A 115 -5.65 0.85 -2.56
CA ILE A 115 -4.55 0.66 -3.49
C ILE A 115 -5.04 0.10 -4.82
N VAL A 116 -4.49 0.66 -5.90
CA VAL A 116 -4.76 0.21 -7.27
C VAL A 116 -3.50 -0.43 -7.84
N VAL A 117 -3.60 -1.72 -8.16
CA VAL A 117 -2.53 -2.50 -8.79
C VAL A 117 -3.07 -3.11 -10.08
N GLU A 118 -2.60 -2.60 -11.22
CA GLU A 118 -2.93 -3.13 -12.54
C GLU A 118 -1.64 -3.47 -13.28
N HIS A 119 -1.37 -4.77 -13.44
CA HIS A 119 -0.11 -5.21 -14.05
C HIS A 119 -0.20 -6.64 -14.61
N ALA A 120 -0.06 -6.79 -15.93
CA ALA A 120 -0.30 -8.06 -16.60
C ALA A 120 0.75 -9.14 -16.30
N SER A 121 2.03 -8.77 -16.10
CA SER A 121 3.10 -9.75 -15.85
C SER A 121 3.37 -10.04 -14.37
N LEU A 122 2.63 -9.39 -13.46
CA LEU A 122 2.87 -9.52 -12.02
C LEU A 122 2.46 -10.92 -11.56
N LYS A 123 3.39 -11.63 -10.90
CA LYS A 123 3.23 -13.00 -10.40
C LYS A 123 3.11 -13.06 -8.89
N ARG A 124 3.75 -12.13 -8.18
CA ARG A 124 3.71 -12.05 -6.72
C ARG A 124 3.38 -10.64 -6.27
N LEU A 125 2.35 -10.52 -5.42
CA LEU A 125 1.93 -9.28 -4.81
C LEU A 125 1.93 -9.43 -3.30
N VAL A 126 2.67 -8.55 -2.62
CA VAL A 126 2.73 -8.47 -1.16
C VAL A 126 2.35 -7.05 -0.76
N ILE A 127 1.26 -6.89 -0.04
CA ILE A 127 0.83 -5.61 0.53
C ILE A 127 0.59 -5.84 2.02
N VAL A 128 1.38 -5.20 2.87
CA VAL A 128 1.28 -5.33 4.32
C VAL A 128 1.25 -3.94 4.93
N THR A 129 0.05 -3.55 5.38
CA THR A 129 -0.14 -2.36 6.20
C THR A 129 -0.27 -2.82 7.65
N PRO A 130 0.44 -2.20 8.61
CA PRO A 130 0.34 -2.52 10.01
C PRO A 130 -1.09 -2.27 10.46
N LEU A 131 -1.51 -3.11 11.40
CA LEU A 131 -2.85 -3.14 11.94
C LEU A 131 -2.81 -2.80 13.44
N PRO A 132 -2.39 -1.59 13.85
CA PRO A 132 -2.26 -1.27 15.28
C PRO A 132 -3.56 -1.57 16.03
N ASP A 133 -3.40 -2.13 17.22
CA ASP A 133 -4.51 -2.40 18.13
C ASP A 133 -4.86 -1.16 18.96
N GLY A 134 -6.12 -1.06 19.37
CA GLY A 134 -6.57 -0.05 20.34
C GLY A 134 -6.72 1.38 19.80
N ILE A 135 -6.58 1.60 18.49
CA ILE A 135 -6.88 2.89 17.85
C ILE A 135 -8.25 2.79 17.17
N ASP A 136 -9.21 3.60 17.62
CA ASP A 136 -10.44 3.85 16.86
C ASP A 136 -10.14 4.87 15.75
N TYR A 137 -9.77 4.34 14.58
CA TYR A 137 -9.39 5.13 13.42
C TYR A 137 -10.52 6.03 12.91
N ASN A 138 -11.78 5.82 13.31
CA ASN A 138 -12.89 6.70 12.94
C ASN A 138 -12.86 8.04 13.68
N LEU A 139 -12.12 8.15 14.78
CA LEU A 139 -11.92 9.42 15.50
C LEU A 139 -11.01 10.39 14.73
N LEU A 140 -10.38 9.92 13.65
CA LEU A 140 -9.54 10.72 12.77
C LEU A 140 -10.21 10.80 11.40
N SER A 141 -10.86 11.93 11.11
CA SER A 141 -11.59 12.20 9.86
C SER A 141 -10.83 11.80 8.58
N GLU A 142 -9.49 11.91 8.59
CA GLU A 142 -8.62 11.52 7.49
C GLU A 142 -8.64 10.01 7.19
N TYR A 143 -8.63 9.16 8.23
CA TYR A 143 -8.66 7.70 8.07
C TYR A 143 -10.02 7.19 7.60
N PHE A 144 -11.08 7.89 7.97
CA PHE A 144 -12.43 7.59 7.50
C PHE A 144 -12.58 7.79 5.98
N GLU A 145 -11.93 8.82 5.42
CA GLU A 145 -11.90 9.03 3.97
C GLU A 145 -11.04 7.99 3.27
N TYR A 146 -9.93 7.57 3.88
CA TYR A 146 -9.11 6.48 3.35
C TYR A 146 -9.85 5.15 3.29
N ALA A 147 -10.61 4.81 4.33
CA ALA A 147 -11.43 3.60 4.37
C ALA A 147 -12.44 3.53 3.22
N ARG A 148 -12.87 4.67 2.68
CA ARG A 148 -13.78 4.74 1.52
C ARG A 148 -13.11 4.54 0.17
N GLN A 149 -11.79 4.58 0.11
CA GLN A 149 -11.07 4.36 -1.13
C GLN A 149 -11.27 2.93 -1.63
N THR A 150 -11.19 2.76 -2.94
CA THR A 150 -11.33 1.45 -3.57
C THR A 150 -9.98 0.73 -3.60
N VAL A 151 -9.99 -0.54 -3.22
CA VAL A 151 -8.89 -1.47 -3.55
C VAL A 151 -9.19 -2.09 -4.90
N ARG A 152 -8.28 -1.97 -5.86
CA ARG A 152 -8.43 -2.55 -7.20
C ARG A 152 -7.24 -3.42 -7.55
N PHE A 153 -7.50 -4.68 -7.91
CA PHE A 153 -6.49 -5.60 -8.42
C PHE A 153 -6.90 -6.09 -9.80
N ARG A 154 -6.08 -5.79 -10.81
CA ARG A 154 -6.18 -6.32 -12.18
C ARG A 154 -4.83 -6.92 -12.57
N VAL A 155 -4.63 -8.16 -12.16
CA VAL A 155 -3.33 -8.85 -12.22
C VAL A 155 -3.53 -10.30 -12.68
N PRO A 156 -3.82 -10.52 -13.98
CA PRO A 156 -4.23 -11.82 -14.54
C PRO A 156 -3.21 -12.95 -14.38
N SER A 157 -1.93 -12.61 -14.26
CA SER A 157 -0.84 -13.58 -14.08
C SER A 157 -0.44 -13.80 -12.62
N LEU A 158 -1.21 -13.27 -11.66
CA LEU A 158 -0.86 -13.36 -10.25
C LEU A 158 -0.95 -14.81 -9.77
N VAL A 159 0.13 -15.32 -9.18
CA VAL A 159 0.24 -16.69 -8.66
C VAL A 159 0.20 -16.68 -7.13
N CYS A 160 0.74 -15.64 -6.49
CA CYS A 160 0.76 -15.50 -5.04
C CYS A 160 0.30 -14.12 -4.59
N LEU A 161 -0.65 -14.09 -3.67
CA LEU A 161 -1.14 -12.90 -2.99
C LEU A 161 -0.85 -12.99 -1.49
N ASP A 162 -0.16 -12.00 -0.93
CA ASP A 162 -0.03 -11.78 0.51
C ASP A 162 -0.60 -10.40 0.82
N TYR A 163 -1.82 -10.35 1.34
CA TYR A 163 -2.58 -9.14 1.56
C TYR A 163 -2.98 -9.01 3.03
N SER A 164 -2.33 -8.08 3.72
CA SER A 164 -2.61 -7.73 5.11
C SER A 164 -2.98 -6.27 5.20
N SER A 165 -4.26 -5.96 5.45
CA SER A 165 -4.73 -4.57 5.52
C SER A 165 -6.09 -4.42 6.21
N PHE A 166 -6.52 -3.17 6.36
CA PHE A 166 -7.89 -2.89 6.79
C PHE A 166 -8.90 -3.23 5.68
N VAL A 167 -10.13 -3.55 6.05
CA VAL A 167 -11.22 -3.80 5.10
C VAL A 167 -11.70 -2.48 4.52
N PHE A 168 -11.47 -2.24 3.24
CA PHE A 168 -11.93 -1.04 2.55
C PHE A 168 -13.40 -1.15 2.11
N LYS A 169 -14.03 0.00 1.88
CA LYS A 169 -15.45 0.08 1.47
C LYS A 169 -15.73 -0.74 0.21
N ASN A 170 -14.87 -0.62 -0.80
CA ASN A 170 -15.07 -1.23 -2.11
C ASN A 170 -13.83 -2.02 -2.53
N TYR A 171 -14.06 -3.24 -3.02
CA TYR A 171 -13.06 -4.06 -3.69
C TYR A 171 -13.48 -4.28 -5.15
N GLU A 172 -12.59 -3.92 -6.07
CA GLU A 172 -12.70 -4.20 -7.50
C GLU A 172 -11.60 -5.18 -7.87
N VAL A 173 -11.88 -6.46 -7.73
CA VAL A 173 -10.90 -7.52 -7.94
C VAL A 173 -11.43 -8.42 -9.05
N ASP A 174 -10.74 -8.36 -10.19
CA ASP A 174 -11.08 -9.14 -11.37
C ASP A 174 -9.85 -9.96 -11.80
N ASP A 175 -10.10 -11.06 -12.50
CA ASP A 175 -9.05 -11.83 -13.20
C ASP A 175 -7.91 -12.33 -12.29
N LEU A 176 -8.23 -13.12 -11.25
CA LEU A 176 -7.23 -13.84 -10.44
C LEU A 176 -7.18 -15.34 -10.75
N ASP A 177 -7.48 -15.73 -11.99
CA ASP A 177 -7.60 -17.15 -12.37
C ASP A 177 -6.30 -17.94 -12.23
N SER A 178 -5.15 -17.28 -12.30
CA SER A 178 -3.81 -17.87 -12.14
C SER A 178 -3.38 -18.02 -10.66
N LEU A 179 -4.19 -17.53 -9.71
CA LEU A 179 -3.81 -17.46 -8.31
C LEU A 179 -3.78 -18.86 -7.68
N VAL A 180 -2.64 -19.23 -7.11
CA VAL A 180 -2.41 -20.54 -6.48
C VAL A 180 -2.37 -20.42 -4.96
N GLU A 181 -1.76 -19.35 -4.44
CA GLU A 181 -1.58 -19.11 -3.01
C GLU A 181 -2.12 -17.75 -2.60
N ALA A 182 -2.96 -17.73 -1.57
CA ALA A 182 -3.47 -16.51 -0.96
C ALA A 182 -3.21 -16.52 0.56
N ARG A 183 -2.67 -15.42 1.07
CA ARG A 183 -2.50 -15.14 2.49
C ARG A 183 -3.24 -13.85 2.80
N LEU A 184 -4.29 -13.94 3.62
CA LEU A 184 -5.17 -12.81 3.93
C LEU A 184 -5.16 -12.51 5.44
N SER A 185 -4.82 -11.27 5.79
CA SER A 185 -4.95 -10.73 7.15
C SER A 185 -5.74 -9.42 7.12
N LEU A 186 -7.05 -9.52 7.26
CA LEU A 186 -7.99 -8.41 7.13
C LEU A 186 -8.47 -7.97 8.49
N LYS A 187 -8.47 -6.66 8.76
CA LYS A 187 -9.00 -6.09 9.99
C LYS A 187 -10.09 -5.07 9.69
N LEU A 188 -11.16 -5.06 10.47
CA LEU A 188 -12.14 -4.00 10.38
C LEU A 188 -11.55 -2.68 10.90
N TRP A 189 -12.01 -1.55 10.36
CA TRP A 189 -11.67 -0.22 10.87
C TRP A 189 -12.23 0.06 12.27
N TRP A 190 -13.00 -0.88 12.85
CA TRP A 190 -13.72 -0.74 14.11
C TRP A 190 -13.53 -2.01 14.96
N SER A 191 -13.40 -1.86 16.30
CA SER A 191 -13.45 -2.98 17.24
C SER A 191 -14.91 -3.30 17.60
N VAL A 192 -15.39 -4.50 17.26
CA VAL A 192 -16.79 -4.91 17.51
C VAL A 192 -17.15 -4.89 19.01
N SER A 193 -16.15 -4.79 19.89
CA SER A 193 -16.31 -4.65 21.34
C SER A 193 -17.05 -3.38 21.81
N HIS A 194 -17.25 -2.37 20.94
CA HIS A 194 -18.03 -1.17 21.28
C HIS A 194 -19.52 -1.23 20.89
N PHE A 195 -20.00 -2.42 20.46
CA PHE A 195 -21.43 -2.71 20.29
C PHE A 195 -22.07 -3.28 21.55
N ASP A 196 -21.45 -3.10 22.72
CA ASP A 196 -22.21 -3.13 23.96
C ASP A 196 -23.21 -1.96 23.92
N PHE A 197 -24.46 -2.34 23.72
CA PHE A 197 -25.63 -1.48 23.73
C PHE A 197 -25.69 -0.72 25.06
N ASP A 198 -25.25 0.55 25.12
CA ASP A 198 -25.85 1.62 25.97
C ASP A 198 -25.02 2.91 26.14
N ASP A 199 -23.84 3.06 25.56
CA ASP A 199 -23.04 4.24 25.94
C ASP A 199 -23.30 5.52 25.12
N ASP A 200 -24.22 6.34 25.63
CA ASP A 200 -24.36 7.78 25.38
C ASP A 200 -23.19 8.55 26.03
N TYR A 201 -22.08 8.75 25.32
CA TYR A 201 -20.99 9.60 25.82
C TYR A 201 -21.19 11.08 25.47
N TYR A 202 -21.10 11.95 26.49
CA TYR A 202 -21.16 13.42 26.46
C TYR A 202 -19.97 13.96 27.27
N TYR A 203 -19.14 14.90 26.77
CA TYR A 203 -18.30 15.77 27.62
C TYR A 203 -17.96 17.14 27.00
N ASP A 204 -17.55 18.06 27.87
CA ASP A 204 -17.67 19.51 27.79
C ASP A 204 -16.31 20.26 27.88
N ASP A 205 -16.31 21.45 28.51
CA ASP A 205 -15.81 22.78 28.04
C ASP A 205 -14.28 22.96 27.80
N TYR A 206 -13.47 21.90 27.82
CA TYR A 206 -12.04 21.97 27.43
C TYR A 206 -11.53 20.73 26.64
N GLY A 207 -12.42 19.83 26.20
CA GLY A 207 -12.06 18.54 25.58
C GLY A 207 -12.95 18.14 24.40
N SER A 208 -13.17 19.08 23.49
CA SER A 208 -13.76 19.00 22.13
C SER A 208 -14.62 17.77 21.78
N PHE A 209 -15.93 17.93 21.93
CA PHE A 209 -16.98 17.18 21.24
C PHE A 209 -17.50 17.95 20.01
N TYR A 210 -17.50 17.32 18.84
CA TYR A 210 -18.38 17.74 17.74
C TYR A 210 -19.59 16.80 17.67
N HIS A 211 -20.73 17.32 18.12
CA HIS A 211 -22.04 16.70 18.01
C HIS A 211 -22.43 16.40 16.55
N GLY A 212 -23.00 15.21 16.32
CA GLY A 212 -24.02 15.03 15.27
C GLY A 212 -23.78 13.94 14.23
N TYR A 213 -22.58 13.37 14.13
CA TYR A 213 -22.37 12.24 13.25
C TYR A 213 -22.80 10.96 13.96
N ARG A 214 -23.88 10.33 13.47
CA ARG A 214 -24.14 8.90 13.70
C ARG A 214 -22.80 8.18 13.57
N ARG A 215 -22.49 7.26 14.50
CA ARG A 215 -21.39 6.31 14.30
C ARG A 215 -21.51 5.80 12.87
N PRO A 216 -20.48 5.98 12.03
CA PRO A 216 -20.63 5.60 10.65
C PRO A 216 -20.97 4.12 10.58
N PRO A 217 -21.87 3.71 9.68
CA PRO A 217 -22.25 2.30 9.55
C PRO A 217 -20.98 1.46 9.39
N ILE A 218 -20.98 0.22 9.90
CA ILE A 218 -19.92 -0.72 9.51
C ILE A 218 -19.97 -0.80 7.98
N PHE A 219 -18.88 -0.42 7.32
CA PHE A 219 -18.77 -0.52 5.86
C PHE A 219 -17.49 -1.26 5.52
N GLY A 220 -17.60 -2.12 4.51
CA GLY A 220 -16.53 -3.03 4.11
C GLY A 220 -17.15 -4.23 3.42
N ASP A 221 -16.94 -4.34 2.11
CA ASP A 221 -17.46 -5.44 1.31
C ASP A 221 -16.31 -6.17 0.61
N VAL A 222 -15.86 -7.26 1.22
CA VAL A 222 -14.79 -8.11 0.68
C VAL A 222 -15.32 -9.14 -0.32
N THR A 223 -16.61 -9.14 -0.66
CA THR A 223 -17.23 -10.16 -1.51
C THR A 223 -16.49 -10.29 -2.83
N CYS A 224 -16.14 -9.19 -3.50
CA CYS A 224 -15.37 -9.23 -4.75
C CYS A 224 -13.98 -9.87 -4.58
N LEU A 225 -13.28 -9.54 -3.49
CA LEU A 225 -11.97 -10.13 -3.18
C LEU A 225 -12.10 -11.65 -2.98
N VAL A 226 -13.09 -12.10 -2.19
CA VAL A 226 -13.33 -13.52 -1.91
C VAL A 226 -13.76 -14.27 -3.17
N VAL A 227 -14.66 -13.69 -3.97
CA VAL A 227 -15.13 -14.29 -5.24
C VAL A 227 -14.00 -14.44 -6.26
N ALA A 228 -13.07 -13.49 -6.31
CA ALA A 228 -11.92 -13.58 -7.20
C ALA A 228 -10.93 -14.68 -6.77
N ILE A 229 -10.82 -14.97 -5.48
CA ILE A 229 -9.95 -16.03 -4.93
C ILE A 229 -10.67 -17.38 -5.02
N ARG A 230 -10.84 -17.88 -6.25
CA ARG A 230 -11.60 -19.12 -6.54
C ARG A 230 -10.75 -20.34 -6.91
N ASN A 231 -9.53 -20.15 -7.43
CA ASN A 231 -8.71 -21.22 -8.02
C ASN A 231 -7.45 -21.57 -7.20
N ILE A 232 -7.47 -21.34 -5.88
CA ILE A 232 -6.30 -21.52 -5.03
C ILE A 232 -6.11 -22.97 -4.53
N THR A 233 -4.85 -23.35 -4.30
CA THR A 233 -4.50 -24.60 -3.59
C THR A 233 -4.23 -24.36 -2.11
N THR A 234 -3.81 -23.15 -1.75
CA THR A 234 -3.39 -22.80 -0.39
C THR A 234 -4.02 -21.47 0.02
N LEU A 235 -4.79 -21.50 1.12
CA LEU A 235 -5.35 -20.32 1.77
C LEU A 235 -4.81 -20.21 3.20
N HIS A 236 -4.16 -19.10 3.51
CA HIS A 236 -3.82 -18.74 4.88
C HIS A 236 -4.69 -17.57 5.31
N LEU A 237 -5.42 -17.74 6.42
CA LEU A 237 -6.20 -16.69 7.06
C LEU A 237 -5.58 -16.37 8.42
N SER A 238 -5.45 -15.09 8.76
CA SER A 238 -5.19 -14.68 10.14
C SER A 238 -6.48 -14.73 10.97
N PRO A 239 -6.39 -14.76 12.32
CA PRO A 239 -7.56 -14.70 13.19
C PRO A 239 -8.45 -13.48 12.92
N ASP A 240 -7.84 -12.32 12.63
CA ASP A 240 -8.56 -11.07 12.37
C ASP A 240 -9.44 -11.16 11.10
N SER A 241 -9.06 -11.99 10.13
CA SER A 241 -9.78 -12.17 8.86
C SER A 241 -11.12 -12.92 9.00
N LEU A 242 -11.43 -13.52 10.15
CA LEU A 242 -12.57 -14.42 10.31
C LEU A 242 -13.88 -13.72 10.72
N GLU A 243 -13.85 -12.44 11.11
CA GLU A 243 -15.03 -11.71 11.65
C GLU A 243 -15.76 -10.83 10.63
N VAL A 244 -15.51 -10.98 9.32
CA VAL A 244 -16.17 -10.19 8.28
C VAL A 244 -17.58 -10.76 7.98
N SER A 245 -18.60 -10.32 8.74
CA SER A 245 -19.99 -10.72 8.52
C SER A 245 -20.70 -9.88 7.43
N PRO A 246 -21.71 -10.43 6.72
CA PRO A 246 -22.29 -9.81 5.53
C PRO A 246 -23.19 -8.62 5.84
N SER A 247 -23.23 -7.71 4.88
CA SER A 247 -24.10 -6.55 4.73
C SER A 247 -25.51 -6.79 5.30
N VAL A 248 -25.89 -5.99 6.29
CA VAL A 248 -27.27 -5.94 6.76
C VAL A 248 -28.09 -5.25 5.67
N LEU A 249 -28.86 -6.05 4.91
CA LEU A 249 -29.92 -5.54 4.04
C LEU A 249 -30.99 -4.90 4.94
N TYR A 250 -31.19 -3.58 4.78
CA TYR A 250 -32.40 -2.89 5.19
C TYR A 250 -33.01 -2.19 3.97
#